data_AF-A0A7S0PRD8-F1
#
_entry.id   AF-A0A7S0PRD8-F1
#
_cell.length_a   1.000
_cell.length_b   1.000
_cell.length_c   1.000
_cell.angle_alpha   90.00
_cell.angle_beta   90.00
_cell.angle_gamma   90.00
#
_symmetry.space_group_name_H-M   'P 1'
#
loop_
_entity.id
_entity.type
_entity.pdbx_description
1 polymer ?
#
loop_
_entity_poly.entity_id
_entity_poly.type
_entity_poly.pdbx_seq_one_letter_code
_entity_poly.pdbx_strand_id
1 'polypeptide(L)'
;MATMVRCGVHAVRGGAARRRRGGAVDARAGAEASSATTTSSFGAVDGMSAETCEGLKRALAEDLTHLFDAKGIDAALYASDVSFTDPLTKYDSFAGYKFNIDMLREVFKPTYTMHDIYQTGPWEISTRWTMVMGLPAFPFMWKPTLTFTGLSIMGIDPETTKVKTHVDTWDSIENQKHLSPEGVAEVLKQIFDFSQTPALETPGYTVMKKFADYEVRKYDSYLVAETGPGVDVREMKDGAPTKMDPQAAGQSFNSLAGYIFGKANEGGAKMEMTTPVFTNSGRMQFVLSKDKYESVDKLPASTSAAVELKEESGGMFIAKKFSGIATDEAANDVEKQLRKFAARDGLQTSGPAALAQYNDPFTNPLLRRNEIIIPVSNFEM
;
A
#
# COMPACT_ATOMS: atom_id res chain seq x y z
N MET A 1 6.83 62.12 2.97
CA MET A 1 6.55 63.38 3.69
C MET A 1 5.12 63.29 4.22
N ALA A 2 5.00 63.25 5.55
CA ALA A 2 3.78 63.37 6.39
C ALA A 2 2.66 62.31 6.29
N THR A 3 1.87 61.96 7.32
CA THR A 3 1.93 61.94 8.80
C THR A 3 0.54 61.47 9.26
N MET A 4 0.50 60.56 10.26
CA MET A 4 -0.55 60.27 11.28
C MET A 4 -2.07 60.37 10.97
N VAL A 5 -2.80 59.33 11.38
CA VAL A 5 -4.08 59.44 12.12
C VAL A 5 -4.14 58.27 13.13
N ARG A 6 -3.84 58.48 14.42
CA ARG A 6 -4.67 58.88 15.58
C ARG A 6 -5.61 57.80 16.13
N CYS A 7 -5.28 57.39 17.35
CA CYS A 7 -6.02 56.51 18.25
C CYS A 7 -7.13 57.30 19.01
N GLY A 8 -8.22 56.63 19.38
CA GLY A 8 -9.32 57.21 20.16
C GLY A 8 -10.20 56.12 20.79
N VAL A 9 -10.09 55.98 22.11
CA VAL A 9 -10.91 55.12 22.99
C VAL A 9 -12.08 55.96 23.54
N HIS A 10 -13.30 55.43 23.59
CA HIS A 10 -14.28 55.73 24.66
C HIS A 10 -15.35 54.64 24.80
N ALA A 11 -15.69 54.37 26.06
CA ALA A 11 -16.57 53.32 26.57
C ALA A 11 -18.06 53.73 26.62
N VAL A 12 -18.96 52.80 26.99
CA VAL A 12 -19.90 52.87 28.14
C VAL A 12 -21.07 51.84 28.06
N ARG A 13 -21.46 51.32 29.25
CA ARG A 13 -22.68 50.60 29.70
C ARG A 13 -22.80 49.09 29.37
N GLY A 14 -23.12 48.16 30.29
CA GLY A 14 -23.65 48.20 31.66
C GLY A 14 -25.03 47.54 31.73
N GLY A 15 -25.19 46.41 32.44
CA GLY A 15 -26.49 45.76 32.68
C GLY A 15 -26.41 44.42 33.40
N ALA A 16 -27.14 44.27 34.51
CA ALA A 16 -26.98 43.28 35.57
C ALA A 16 -27.73 41.94 35.37
N ALA A 17 -27.31 40.88 36.07
CA ALA A 17 -28.13 39.70 36.35
C ALA A 17 -27.89 39.16 37.77
N ARG A 18 -28.97 38.62 38.35
CA ARG A 18 -29.33 38.55 39.76
C ARG A 18 -29.05 37.14 40.34
N ARG A 19 -28.66 37.05 41.62
CA ARG A 19 -28.54 35.83 42.44
C ARG A 19 -29.91 35.25 42.88
N ARG A 20 -30.00 33.92 43.04
CA ARG A 20 -30.65 33.15 44.14
C ARG A 20 -30.30 31.65 43.97
N ARG A 21 -29.55 31.03 44.90
CA ARG A 21 -29.95 30.24 46.11
C ARG A 21 -30.56 28.86 45.81
N GLY A 22 -29.94 27.81 46.36
CA GLY A 22 -30.51 26.48 46.57
C GLY A 22 -29.46 25.50 47.11
N GLY A 23 -29.53 25.17 48.40
CA GLY A 23 -28.65 24.21 49.08
C GLY A 23 -29.23 22.80 49.13
N ALA A 24 -28.35 21.85 49.46
CA ALA A 24 -28.56 20.40 49.63
C ALA A 24 -29.57 20.02 50.74
N VAL A 25 -30.10 18.78 50.72
CA VAL A 25 -30.20 17.82 51.84
C VAL A 25 -30.68 16.43 51.34
N ASP A 26 -29.96 15.38 51.79
CA ASP A 26 -30.25 13.95 52.05
C ASP A 26 -31.03 13.00 51.12
N ALA A 27 -30.40 11.83 50.88
CA ALA A 27 -31.04 10.53 51.09
C ALA A 27 -29.99 9.44 51.39
N ARG A 28 -29.99 8.95 52.64
CA ARG A 28 -29.42 7.65 53.04
C ARG A 28 -30.50 6.58 52.84
N ALA A 29 -30.17 5.48 52.17
CA ALA A 29 -30.82 4.19 52.37
C ALA A 29 -29.78 3.09 52.11
N GLY A 30 -29.53 2.28 53.14
CA GLY A 30 -28.66 1.12 53.08
C GLY A 30 -29.37 -0.09 52.48
N ALA A 31 -28.59 -0.93 51.80
CA ALA A 31 -28.88 -2.33 51.60
C ALA A 31 -27.53 -3.06 51.49
N GLU A 32 -27.16 -3.75 52.56
CA GLU A 32 -26.12 -4.77 52.54
C GLU A 32 -26.59 -5.92 51.65
N ALA A 33 -25.82 -6.24 50.61
CA ALA A 33 -25.96 -7.46 49.84
C ALA A 33 -24.60 -8.14 49.76
N SER A 34 -24.55 -9.30 50.43
CA SER A 34 -23.46 -10.27 50.48
C SER A 34 -22.81 -10.51 49.12
N SER A 35 -21.52 -10.15 48.97
CA SER A 35 -20.70 -10.55 47.83
C SER A 35 -20.10 -11.92 48.09
N ALA A 36 -20.82 -12.97 47.71
CA ALA A 36 -20.21 -14.28 47.52
C ALA A 36 -19.42 -14.24 46.19
N THR A 37 -18.14 -13.87 46.29
CA THR A 37 -17.18 -14.01 45.19
C THR A 37 -16.97 -15.49 44.93
N THR A 38 -17.72 -16.03 43.98
CA THR A 38 -17.40 -17.33 43.37
C THR A 38 -16.26 -17.07 42.40
N THR A 39 -15.03 -17.24 42.90
CA THR A 39 -13.82 -17.27 42.09
C THR A 39 -13.94 -18.49 41.17
N SER A 40 -14.45 -18.28 39.96
CA SER A 40 -14.23 -19.22 38.86
C SER A 40 -12.75 -19.16 38.51
N SER A 41 -11.98 -20.13 39.02
CA SER A 41 -10.64 -20.39 38.52
C SER A 41 -10.77 -20.97 37.11
N PHE A 42 -10.90 -20.10 36.11
CA PHE A 42 -10.42 -20.46 34.78
C PHE A 42 -8.92 -20.68 34.94
N GLY A 43 -8.49 -21.94 34.84
CA GLY A 43 -7.08 -22.30 34.89
C GLY A 43 -6.34 -21.44 33.88
N ALA A 44 -5.34 -20.70 34.35
CA ALA A 44 -4.39 -20.07 33.46
C ALA A 44 -3.72 -21.21 32.69
N VAL A 45 -4.09 -21.40 31.43
CA VAL A 45 -3.31 -22.26 30.54
C VAL A 45 -1.98 -21.53 30.39
N ASP A 46 -0.90 -22.11 30.93
CA ASP A 46 0.43 -21.55 30.75
C ASP A 46 0.67 -21.33 29.26
N GLY A 47 1.23 -20.18 28.92
CA GLY A 47 1.51 -19.83 27.53
C GLY A 47 2.51 -20.81 26.90
N MET A 48 2.48 -20.90 25.58
CA MET A 48 3.43 -21.68 24.80
C MET A 48 4.86 -21.32 25.18
N SER A 49 5.72 -22.34 25.37
CA SER A 49 7.13 -22.13 25.67
C SER A 49 7.82 -21.42 24.48
N ALA A 50 8.90 -20.68 24.76
CA ALA A 50 9.67 -20.00 23.71
C ALA A 50 10.22 -20.99 22.67
N GLU A 51 10.65 -22.17 23.09
CA GLU A 51 11.15 -23.22 22.19
C GLU A 51 10.05 -23.74 21.26
N THR A 52 8.87 -24.05 21.80
CA THR A 52 7.71 -24.48 21.00
C THR A 52 7.27 -23.37 20.04
N CYS A 53 7.27 -22.12 20.49
CA CYS A 53 6.90 -20.96 19.68
C CYS A 53 7.85 -20.77 18.50
N GLU A 54 9.17 -20.75 18.72
CA GLU A 54 10.15 -20.65 17.64
C GLU A 54 10.10 -21.86 16.69
N GLY A 55 9.86 -23.06 17.22
CA GLY A 55 9.65 -24.27 16.42
C GLY A 55 8.46 -24.15 15.48
N LEU A 56 7.29 -23.75 16.01
CA LEU A 56 6.07 -23.57 15.24
C LEU A 56 6.18 -22.43 14.23
N LYS A 57 6.76 -21.28 14.61
CA LYS A 57 6.99 -20.18 13.67
C LYS A 57 7.85 -20.63 12.49
N ARG A 58 8.93 -21.39 12.72
CA ARG A 58 9.77 -21.93 11.64
C ARG A 58 8.99 -22.89 10.73
N ALA A 59 8.23 -23.81 11.32
CA ALA A 59 7.45 -24.79 10.56
C ALA A 59 6.35 -24.12 9.73
N LEU A 60 5.60 -23.18 10.32
CA LEU A 60 4.56 -22.41 9.63
C LEU A 60 5.14 -21.47 8.57
N ALA A 61 6.29 -20.85 8.83
CA ALA A 61 6.97 -20.02 7.84
C ALA A 61 7.35 -20.83 6.60
N GLU A 62 7.91 -22.04 6.79
CA GLU A 62 8.21 -22.94 5.68
C GLU A 62 6.92 -23.37 4.97
N ASP A 63 5.92 -23.83 5.72
CA ASP A 63 4.63 -24.29 5.20
C ASP A 63 3.95 -23.25 4.30
N LEU A 64 3.84 -22.02 4.78
CA LEU A 64 3.16 -20.93 4.06
C LEU A 64 3.91 -20.47 2.81
N THR A 65 5.22 -20.74 2.67
CA THR A 65 5.91 -20.51 1.38
C THR A 65 5.46 -21.48 0.30
N HIS A 66 4.90 -22.62 0.69
CA HIS A 66 4.41 -23.66 -0.20
C HIS A 66 2.89 -23.58 -0.44
N LEU A 67 2.23 -22.52 0.07
CA LEU A 67 0.77 -22.37 0.04
C LEU A 67 0.16 -22.63 -1.35
N PHE A 68 0.83 -22.19 -2.42
CA PHE A 68 0.31 -22.31 -3.78
C PHE A 68 1.26 -23.02 -4.76
N ASP A 69 2.19 -23.82 -4.25
CA ASP A 69 3.05 -24.65 -5.10
C ASP A 69 2.60 -26.12 -5.10
N ALA A 70 3.44 -27.00 -5.66
CA ALA A 70 3.17 -28.42 -5.77
C ALA A 70 3.34 -29.19 -4.44
N LYS A 71 4.12 -28.67 -3.49
CA LYS A 71 4.26 -29.24 -2.14
C LYS A 71 2.97 -28.97 -1.35
N GLY A 72 2.43 -27.76 -1.45
CA GLY A 72 1.22 -27.39 -0.73
C GLY A 72 1.42 -27.35 0.78
N ILE A 73 0.32 -27.16 1.52
CA ILE A 73 0.33 -27.11 2.98
C ILE A 73 0.48 -28.50 3.63
N ASP A 74 1.28 -28.56 4.69
CA ASP A 74 1.53 -29.74 5.51
C ASP A 74 0.38 -30.00 6.49
N ALA A 75 -0.41 -31.03 6.19
CA ALA A 75 -1.51 -31.48 7.03
C ALA A 75 -1.09 -31.85 8.46
N ALA A 76 0.18 -32.13 8.74
CA ALA A 76 0.65 -32.45 10.08
C ALA A 76 0.56 -31.24 11.03
N LEU A 77 0.65 -30.02 10.51
CA LEU A 77 0.62 -28.77 11.29
C LEU A 77 -0.79 -28.35 11.72
N TYR A 78 -1.83 -28.89 11.08
CA TYR A 78 -3.22 -28.48 11.29
C TYR A 78 -4.05 -29.59 11.95
N ALA A 79 -4.99 -29.21 12.81
CA ALA A 79 -6.00 -30.12 13.30
C ALA A 79 -6.91 -30.55 12.13
N SER A 80 -7.47 -31.76 12.16
CA SER A 80 -8.37 -32.22 11.07
C SER A 80 -9.66 -31.38 10.96
N ASP A 81 -10.12 -30.85 12.10
CA ASP A 81 -11.30 -30.01 12.29
C ASP A 81 -10.94 -28.54 12.53
N VAL A 82 -9.79 -28.10 11.99
CA VAL A 82 -9.38 -26.70 11.97
C VAL A 82 -10.46 -25.81 11.33
N SER A 83 -10.73 -24.66 11.95
CA SER A 83 -11.64 -23.65 11.42
C SER A 83 -10.87 -22.53 10.74
N PHE A 84 -11.04 -22.40 9.43
CA PHE A 84 -10.52 -21.33 8.61
C PHE A 84 -11.62 -20.32 8.32
N THR A 85 -11.34 -19.03 8.53
CA THR A 85 -12.30 -17.96 8.25
C THR A 85 -11.57 -16.76 7.66
N ASP A 86 -12.11 -16.25 6.55
CA ASP A 86 -11.74 -14.98 5.96
C ASP A 86 -13.01 -14.15 5.65
N PRO A 87 -12.90 -12.87 5.24
CA PRO A 87 -14.07 -12.02 4.98
C PRO A 87 -15.03 -12.56 3.90
N LEU A 88 -14.60 -13.46 3.01
CA LEU A 88 -15.36 -14.09 1.94
C LEU A 88 -15.70 -15.56 2.19
N THR A 89 -14.83 -16.34 2.82
CA THR A 89 -14.95 -17.80 2.91
C THR A 89 -14.80 -18.32 4.34
N LYS A 90 -15.44 -19.47 4.62
CA LYS A 90 -15.32 -20.17 5.89
C LYS A 90 -15.34 -21.67 5.65
N TYR A 91 -14.40 -22.38 6.29
CA TYR A 91 -14.29 -23.83 6.24
C TYR A 91 -14.01 -24.37 7.65
N ASP A 92 -14.78 -25.36 8.09
CA ASP A 92 -14.60 -25.99 9.42
C ASP A 92 -13.91 -27.38 9.30
N SER A 93 -13.02 -27.53 8.32
CA SER A 93 -12.16 -28.72 8.16
C SER A 93 -10.90 -28.42 7.33
N PHE A 94 -9.84 -29.19 7.58
CA PHE A 94 -8.61 -29.11 6.79
C PHE A 94 -8.85 -29.44 5.31
N ALA A 95 -9.68 -30.44 5.02
CA ALA A 95 -9.99 -30.85 3.65
C ALA A 95 -10.68 -29.72 2.86
N GLY A 96 -11.61 -28.99 3.47
CA GLY A 96 -12.28 -27.85 2.84
C GLY A 96 -11.32 -26.70 2.54
N TYR A 97 -10.42 -26.38 3.47
CA TYR A 97 -9.40 -25.37 3.25
C TYR A 97 -8.39 -25.75 2.16
N LYS A 98 -7.91 -27.00 2.17
CA LYS A 98 -7.01 -27.49 1.13
C LYS A 98 -7.67 -27.41 -0.26
N PHE A 99 -8.95 -27.79 -0.36
CA PHE A 99 -9.71 -27.64 -1.60
C PHE A 99 -9.77 -26.18 -2.08
N ASN A 100 -9.99 -25.23 -1.17
CA ASN A 100 -9.98 -23.80 -1.49
C ASN A 100 -8.63 -23.33 -2.03
N ILE A 101 -7.54 -23.71 -1.36
CA ILE A 101 -6.16 -23.38 -1.79
C ILE A 101 -5.87 -23.96 -3.18
N ASP A 102 -6.17 -25.24 -3.40
CA ASP A 102 -5.96 -25.89 -4.69
C ASP A 102 -6.77 -25.17 -5.79
N MET A 103 -8.04 -24.84 -5.53
CA MET A 103 -8.86 -24.07 -6.47
C MET A 103 -8.24 -22.68 -6.74
N LEU A 104 -7.78 -21.97 -5.70
CA LEU A 104 -7.16 -20.66 -5.86
C LEU A 104 -5.90 -20.73 -6.72
N ARG A 105 -5.05 -21.75 -6.48
CA ARG A 105 -3.84 -22.02 -7.26
C ARG A 105 -4.16 -22.18 -8.74
N GLU A 106 -5.09 -23.06 -9.07
CA GLU A 106 -5.42 -23.39 -10.46
C GLU A 106 -6.07 -22.22 -11.22
N VAL A 107 -6.91 -21.42 -10.53
CA VAL A 107 -7.72 -20.38 -11.19
C VAL A 107 -7.01 -19.02 -11.23
N PHE A 108 -6.33 -18.63 -10.15
CA PHE A 108 -5.88 -17.24 -9.95
C PHE A 108 -4.36 -17.04 -9.93
N LYS A 109 -3.56 -18.11 -10.07
CA LYS A 109 -2.09 -18.07 -10.04
C LYS A 109 -1.52 -17.14 -8.96
N PRO A 110 -1.92 -17.33 -7.69
CA PRO A 110 -1.56 -16.45 -6.59
C PRO A 110 -0.05 -16.42 -6.34
N THR A 111 0.45 -15.23 -6.01
CA THR A 111 1.75 -15.02 -5.38
C THR A 111 1.51 -14.59 -3.94
N TYR A 112 2.08 -15.33 -3.00
CA TYR A 112 2.02 -15.03 -1.57
C TYR A 112 3.38 -14.56 -1.07
N THR A 113 3.39 -13.43 -0.39
CA THR A 113 4.58 -12.87 0.26
C THR A 113 4.28 -12.73 1.75
N MET A 114 4.94 -13.53 2.58
CA MET A 114 4.95 -13.34 4.02
C MET A 114 6.03 -12.31 4.37
N HIS A 115 5.65 -11.27 5.09
CA HIS A 115 6.57 -10.24 5.52
C HIS A 115 7.08 -10.43 6.93
N ASP A 116 6.24 -10.98 7.81
CA ASP A 116 6.62 -11.23 9.20
C ASP A 116 5.79 -12.37 9.82
N ILE A 117 6.33 -12.97 10.89
CA ILE A 117 5.69 -14.01 11.70
C ILE A 117 6.06 -13.85 13.19
N TYR A 118 5.06 -13.72 14.04
CA TYR A 118 5.25 -13.39 15.45
C TYR A 118 4.16 -13.98 16.34
N GLN A 119 4.43 -14.10 17.64
CA GLN A 119 3.44 -14.55 18.62
C GLN A 119 2.60 -13.36 19.09
N THR A 120 1.27 -13.49 19.00
CA THR A 120 0.33 -12.43 19.40
C THR A 120 -0.46 -12.75 20.66
N GLY A 121 -0.44 -14.01 21.09
CA GLY A 121 -1.10 -14.46 22.32
C GLY A 121 -0.46 -15.73 22.89
N PRO A 122 -0.89 -16.19 24.08
CA PRO A 122 -0.29 -17.34 24.76
C PRO A 122 -0.22 -18.59 23.89
N TRP A 123 -1.23 -18.81 23.05
CA TRP A 123 -1.33 -19.91 22.10
C TRP A 123 -1.77 -19.40 20.72
N GLU A 124 -1.18 -18.29 20.28
CA GLU A 124 -1.55 -17.63 19.02
C GLU A 124 -0.31 -17.13 18.28
N ILE A 125 -0.19 -17.52 17.01
CA ILE A 125 0.85 -17.06 16.08
C ILE A 125 0.17 -16.28 14.96
N SER A 126 0.69 -15.10 14.64
CA SER A 126 0.19 -14.28 13.55
C SER A 126 1.24 -14.09 12.47
N THR A 127 0.79 -13.97 11.22
CA THR A 127 1.64 -13.62 10.07
C THR A 127 1.13 -12.38 9.38
N ARG A 128 2.04 -11.50 8.95
CA ARG A 128 1.76 -10.36 8.08
C ARG A 128 2.04 -10.75 6.64
N TRP A 129 1.09 -10.53 5.74
CA TRP A 129 1.21 -11.01 4.37
C TRP A 129 0.66 -10.09 3.31
N THR A 130 1.04 -10.38 2.07
CA THR A 130 0.48 -9.82 0.85
C THR A 130 0.23 -10.93 -0.14
N MET A 131 -0.95 -10.95 -0.73
CA MET A 131 -1.35 -11.90 -1.75
C MET A 131 -1.75 -11.14 -3.00
N VAL A 132 -1.14 -11.51 -4.13
CA VAL A 132 -1.45 -10.97 -5.45
C VAL A 132 -2.00 -12.09 -6.32
N MET A 133 -3.14 -11.87 -6.96
CA MET A 133 -3.86 -12.86 -7.75
C MET A 133 -4.22 -12.30 -9.12
N GLY A 134 -3.89 -13.04 -10.18
CA GLY A 134 -4.26 -12.69 -11.55
C GLY A 134 -5.53 -13.43 -11.96
N LEU A 135 -6.53 -12.71 -12.47
CA LEU A 135 -7.73 -13.35 -13.01
C LEU A 135 -7.47 -13.94 -14.41
N PRO A 136 -8.18 -15.03 -14.78
CA PRO A 136 -8.04 -15.62 -16.12
C PRO A 136 -8.50 -14.64 -17.20
N ALA A 137 -7.82 -14.66 -18.36
CA ALA A 137 -8.07 -13.73 -19.45
C ALA A 137 -9.50 -13.82 -20.05
N PHE A 138 -10.18 -14.94 -19.88
CA PHE A 138 -11.59 -15.09 -20.20
C PHE A 138 -12.39 -15.38 -18.92
N PRO A 139 -13.50 -14.67 -18.63
CA PRO A 139 -14.11 -13.59 -19.42
C PRO A 139 -13.43 -12.20 -19.22
N PHE A 140 -12.38 -12.10 -18.40
CA PHE A 140 -11.77 -10.83 -18.01
C PHE A 140 -10.68 -10.37 -18.99
N MET A 141 -11.10 -9.88 -20.15
CA MET A 141 -10.16 -9.46 -21.22
C MET A 141 -9.19 -8.34 -20.80
N TRP A 142 -9.50 -7.58 -19.75
CA TRP A 142 -8.66 -6.52 -19.19
C TRP A 142 -7.66 -7.01 -18.13
N LYS A 143 -7.63 -8.32 -17.84
CA LYS A 143 -6.66 -8.99 -16.94
C LYS A 143 -6.50 -8.28 -15.58
N PRO A 144 -7.59 -8.14 -14.80
CA PRO A 144 -7.52 -7.53 -13.48
C PRO A 144 -6.60 -8.33 -12.55
N THR A 145 -5.90 -7.59 -11.70
CA THR A 145 -5.04 -8.14 -10.65
C THR A 145 -5.65 -7.76 -9.31
N LEU A 146 -5.89 -8.76 -8.47
CA LEU A 146 -6.34 -8.56 -7.10
C LEU A 146 -5.12 -8.53 -6.18
N THR A 147 -5.05 -7.55 -5.30
CA THR A 147 -4.04 -7.45 -4.26
C THR A 147 -4.74 -7.35 -2.91
N PHE A 148 -4.36 -8.23 -2.00
CA PHE A 148 -4.82 -8.25 -0.61
C PHE A 148 -3.62 -8.18 0.32
N THR A 149 -3.77 -7.46 1.42
CA THR A 149 -2.80 -7.47 2.51
C THR A 149 -3.54 -7.63 3.83
N GLY A 150 -2.88 -8.20 4.83
CA GLY A 150 -3.45 -8.27 6.15
C GLY A 150 -2.70 -9.23 7.07
N LEU A 151 -3.45 -9.79 8.02
CA LEU A 151 -2.94 -10.72 9.01
C LEU A 151 -3.65 -12.06 8.93
N SER A 152 -2.90 -13.14 9.08
CA SER A 152 -3.44 -14.46 9.42
C SER A 152 -3.19 -14.71 10.89
N ILE A 153 -4.24 -14.95 11.66
CA ILE A 153 -4.19 -15.20 13.11
C ILE A 153 -4.47 -16.68 13.33
N MET A 154 -3.44 -17.42 13.76
CA MET A 154 -3.49 -18.86 13.95
C MET A 154 -3.54 -19.22 15.44
N GLY A 155 -4.67 -19.75 15.88
CA GLY A 155 -4.85 -20.28 17.22
C GLY A 155 -4.32 -21.71 17.31
N ILE A 156 -3.46 -21.96 18.27
CA ILE A 156 -2.76 -23.23 18.47
C ILE A 156 -3.43 -24.01 19.61
N ASP A 157 -3.71 -25.27 19.38
CA ASP A 157 -4.21 -26.18 20.40
C ASP A 157 -3.08 -26.53 21.40
N PRO A 158 -3.26 -26.29 22.71
CA PRO A 158 -2.21 -26.50 23.70
C PRO A 158 -1.83 -27.98 23.92
N GLU A 159 -2.75 -28.90 23.63
CA GLU A 159 -2.52 -30.34 23.83
C GLU A 159 -1.83 -30.97 22.62
N THR A 160 -2.21 -30.54 21.42
CA THR A 160 -1.73 -31.15 20.17
C THR A 160 -0.64 -30.36 19.48
N THR A 161 -0.43 -29.09 19.86
CA THR A 161 0.46 -28.11 19.21
C THR A 161 0.14 -27.85 17.74
N LYS A 162 -1.11 -28.12 17.33
CA LYS A 162 -1.58 -27.93 15.96
C LYS A 162 -2.41 -26.66 15.81
N VAL A 163 -2.43 -26.10 14.60
CA VAL A 163 -3.32 -25.00 14.25
C VAL A 163 -4.77 -25.49 14.30
N LYS A 164 -5.57 -24.87 15.16
CA LYS A 164 -6.99 -25.17 15.40
C LYS A 164 -7.92 -24.12 14.81
N THR A 165 -7.50 -22.87 14.80
CA THR A 165 -8.21 -21.76 14.16
C THR A 165 -7.25 -20.98 13.30
N HIS A 166 -7.72 -20.51 12.16
CA HIS A 166 -6.94 -19.66 11.26
C HIS A 166 -7.88 -18.57 10.73
N VAL A 167 -7.63 -17.34 11.12
CA VAL A 167 -8.48 -16.19 10.77
C VAL A 167 -7.69 -15.21 9.94
N ASP A 168 -8.10 -15.02 8.69
CA ASP A 168 -7.53 -14.01 7.80
C ASP A 168 -8.30 -12.70 7.91
N THR A 169 -7.57 -11.61 8.00
CA THR A 169 -8.09 -10.25 8.02
C THR A 169 -7.52 -9.46 6.84
N TRP A 170 -8.28 -8.49 6.33
CA TRP A 170 -7.84 -7.66 5.20
C TRP A 170 -7.72 -6.19 5.63
N ASP A 171 -6.57 -5.57 5.37
CA ASP A 171 -6.30 -4.17 5.75
C ASP A 171 -7.24 -3.16 5.06
N SER A 172 -7.83 -3.52 3.92
CA SER A 172 -8.63 -2.62 3.08
C SER A 172 -10.11 -2.52 3.49
N ILE A 173 -10.54 -3.27 4.51
CA ILE A 173 -11.94 -3.30 4.98
C ILE A 173 -11.99 -3.13 6.51
N GLU A 174 -13.11 -2.64 7.04
CA GLU A 174 -13.31 -2.53 8.49
C GLU A 174 -14.05 -3.76 9.03
N ASN A 175 -15.05 -4.25 8.30
CA ASN A 175 -15.83 -5.41 8.68
C ASN A 175 -15.12 -6.72 8.29
N GLN A 176 -14.41 -7.32 9.23
CA GLN A 176 -13.69 -8.59 9.07
C GLN A 176 -14.56 -9.84 9.26
N LYS A 177 -15.86 -9.70 9.56
CA LYS A 177 -16.74 -10.86 9.79
C LYS A 177 -17.11 -11.54 8.48
N HIS A 178 -16.99 -12.86 8.45
CA HIS A 178 -17.57 -13.68 7.40
C HIS A 178 -19.11 -13.69 7.46
N LEU A 179 -19.87 -13.48 6.38
CA LEU A 179 -19.54 -12.97 5.03
C LEU A 179 -19.62 -11.43 5.05
N SER A 180 -18.55 -10.74 4.64
CA SER A 180 -18.46 -9.27 4.70
C SER A 180 -18.94 -8.62 3.40
N PRO A 181 -19.98 -7.76 3.42
CA PRO A 181 -20.37 -6.97 2.26
C PRO A 181 -19.23 -6.06 1.74
N GLU A 182 -18.39 -5.56 2.65
CA GLU A 182 -17.20 -4.76 2.31
C GLU A 182 -16.15 -5.60 1.61
N GLY A 183 -15.92 -6.83 2.08
CA GLY A 183 -15.01 -7.78 1.42
C GLY A 183 -15.44 -8.07 -0.02
N VAL A 184 -16.73 -8.34 -0.23
CA VAL A 184 -17.29 -8.56 -1.59
C VAL A 184 -17.14 -7.29 -2.45
N ALA A 185 -17.45 -6.12 -1.90
CA ALA A 185 -17.32 -4.85 -2.62
C ALA A 185 -15.87 -4.56 -3.02
N GLU A 186 -14.89 -4.85 -2.14
CA GLU A 186 -13.47 -4.67 -2.44
C GLU A 186 -12.99 -5.60 -3.56
N VAL A 187 -13.44 -6.86 -3.58
CA VAL A 187 -13.15 -7.76 -4.70
C VAL A 187 -13.73 -7.24 -6.00
N LEU A 188 -15.01 -6.85 -6.01
CA LEU A 188 -15.66 -6.31 -7.22
C LEU A 188 -14.98 -5.03 -7.72
N LYS A 189 -14.59 -4.14 -6.81
CA LYS A 189 -13.85 -2.92 -7.13
C LYS A 189 -12.54 -3.22 -7.86
N GLN A 190 -11.80 -4.24 -7.41
CA GLN A 190 -10.56 -4.65 -8.06
C GLN A 190 -10.81 -5.39 -9.39
N ILE A 191 -11.85 -6.23 -9.48
CA ILE A 191 -12.25 -6.88 -10.73
C ILE A 191 -12.65 -5.85 -11.81
N PHE A 192 -13.37 -4.80 -11.43
CA PHE A 192 -13.83 -3.76 -12.34
C PHE A 192 -12.86 -2.57 -12.46
N ASP A 193 -11.61 -2.73 -12.03
CA ASP A 193 -10.56 -1.80 -12.37
C ASP A 193 -10.16 -2.01 -13.84
N PHE A 194 -10.69 -1.16 -14.71
CA PHE A 194 -10.41 -1.18 -16.15
C PHE A 194 -9.14 -0.42 -16.54
N SER A 195 -8.36 0.08 -15.58
CA SER A 195 -7.09 0.75 -15.88
C SER A 195 -6.12 -0.23 -16.54
N GLN A 196 -5.55 0.18 -17.66
CA GLN A 196 -4.63 -0.64 -18.43
C GLN A 196 -3.20 -0.38 -17.97
N THR A 197 -2.51 -1.44 -17.59
CA THR A 197 -1.06 -1.41 -17.40
C THR A 197 -0.41 -2.00 -18.66
N PRO A 198 0.40 -1.23 -19.41
CA PRO A 198 1.10 -1.76 -20.57
C PRO A 198 2.02 -2.92 -20.19
N ALA A 199 2.22 -3.86 -21.11
CA ALA A 199 3.20 -4.95 -20.95
C ALA A 199 4.63 -4.44 -21.25
N LEU A 200 5.06 -3.45 -20.48
CA LEU A 200 6.40 -2.88 -20.49
C LEU A 200 7.03 -3.09 -19.10
N GLU A 201 8.35 -3.15 -19.05
CA GLU A 201 9.07 -3.23 -17.78
C GLU A 201 8.74 -2.04 -16.89
N THR A 202 8.57 -2.31 -15.59
CA THR A 202 8.24 -1.31 -14.56
C THR A 202 9.18 -1.47 -13.36
N PRO A 203 9.46 -0.38 -12.60
CA PRO A 203 10.23 -0.52 -11.36
C PRO A 203 9.62 -1.58 -10.44
N GLY A 204 10.46 -2.47 -9.95
CA GLY A 204 10.08 -3.50 -8.98
C GLY A 204 9.60 -2.88 -7.68
N TYR A 205 8.46 -3.35 -7.17
CA TYR A 205 7.99 -3.01 -5.85
C TYR A 205 7.21 -4.15 -5.20
N THR A 206 7.21 -4.16 -3.88
CA THR A 206 6.35 -5.02 -3.07
C THR A 206 5.28 -4.16 -2.38
N VAL A 207 4.01 -4.56 -2.44
CA VAL A 207 2.95 -3.91 -1.64
C VAL A 207 3.11 -4.37 -0.19
N MET A 208 3.33 -3.43 0.72
CA MET A 208 3.55 -3.69 2.14
C MET A 208 2.22 -3.63 2.93
N LYS A 209 1.31 -2.77 2.48
CA LYS A 209 -0.02 -2.58 3.04
C LYS A 209 -0.95 -1.96 2.01
N LYS A 210 -2.17 -2.50 1.87
CA LYS A 210 -3.22 -1.94 1.05
C LYS A 210 -4.33 -1.39 1.95
N PHE A 211 -4.44 -0.07 2.00
CA PHE A 211 -5.60 0.58 2.60
C PHE A 211 -6.75 0.62 1.59
N ALA A 212 -7.95 1.00 2.04
CA ALA A 212 -9.11 1.14 1.16
C ALA A 212 -8.87 2.09 -0.04
N ASP A 213 -8.06 3.14 0.17
CA ASP A 213 -7.91 4.27 -0.77
C ASP A 213 -6.58 4.34 -1.51
N TYR A 214 -5.54 3.68 -0.99
CA TYR A 214 -4.16 3.76 -1.47
C TYR A 214 -3.31 2.58 -0.97
N GLU A 215 -2.11 2.44 -1.50
CA GLU A 215 -1.16 1.38 -1.13
C GLU A 215 0.12 1.98 -0.55
N VAL A 216 0.71 1.29 0.43
CA VAL A 216 2.10 1.46 0.83
C VAL A 216 2.93 0.42 0.06
N ARG A 217 3.96 0.89 -0.62
CA ARG A 217 4.84 0.09 -1.48
C ARG A 217 6.29 0.30 -1.09
N LYS A 218 7.07 -0.78 -1.07
CA LYS A 218 8.52 -0.74 -1.01
C LYS A 218 9.06 -0.89 -2.43
N TYR A 219 9.64 0.16 -2.98
CA TYR A 219 10.34 0.12 -4.27
C TYR A 219 11.77 -0.36 -4.09
N ASP A 220 12.22 -1.24 -4.98
CA ASP A 220 13.63 -1.53 -5.16
C ASP A 220 14.34 -0.34 -5.80
N SER A 221 15.67 -0.34 -5.84
CA SER A 221 16.36 0.68 -6.63
C SER A 221 16.04 0.50 -8.12
N TYR A 222 16.08 1.58 -8.91
CA TYR A 222 15.86 1.51 -10.36
C TYR A 222 16.65 2.60 -11.08
N LEU A 223 16.98 2.33 -12.34
CA LEU A 223 17.74 3.26 -13.18
C LEU A 223 16.79 4.21 -13.90
N VAL A 224 17.17 5.47 -14.00
CA VAL A 224 16.41 6.48 -14.75
C VAL A 224 17.30 7.35 -15.62
N ALA A 225 16.76 7.80 -16.74
CA ALA A 225 17.22 8.99 -17.44
C ALA A 225 16.32 10.16 -17.06
N GLU A 226 16.91 11.24 -16.56
CA GLU A 226 16.20 12.41 -16.02
C GLU A 226 16.56 13.67 -16.82
N THR A 227 15.58 14.55 -17.00
CA THR A 227 15.79 15.86 -17.65
C THR A 227 14.82 16.93 -17.14
N GLY A 228 15.17 18.19 -17.36
CA GLY A 228 14.31 19.37 -17.18
C GLY A 228 13.96 20.05 -18.51
N PRO A 229 13.03 21.01 -18.51
CA PRO A 229 12.62 21.73 -19.71
C PRO A 229 13.70 22.73 -20.15
N GLY A 230 14.65 22.27 -20.96
CA GLY A 230 15.67 23.12 -21.57
C GLY A 230 16.71 23.71 -20.60
N VAL A 231 16.81 23.16 -19.38
CA VAL A 231 17.77 23.54 -18.34
C VAL A 231 18.53 22.30 -17.87
N ASP A 232 19.75 22.50 -17.35
CA ASP A 232 20.48 21.42 -16.68
C ASP A 232 19.68 21.01 -15.43
N VAL A 233 19.33 19.74 -15.35
CA VAL A 233 18.49 19.21 -14.28
C VAL A 233 19.16 19.32 -12.90
N ARG A 234 20.50 19.39 -12.87
CA ARG A 234 21.32 19.61 -11.67
C ARG A 234 21.15 21.01 -11.08
N GLU A 235 20.69 21.97 -11.89
CA GLU A 235 20.44 23.34 -11.47
C GLU A 235 18.99 23.57 -11.02
N MET A 236 18.10 22.60 -11.24
CA MET A 236 16.69 22.70 -10.84
C MET A 236 16.54 22.59 -9.32
N LYS A 237 15.65 23.39 -8.76
CA LYS A 237 15.26 23.33 -7.34
C LYS A 237 13.95 22.59 -7.17
N ASP A 238 13.82 21.92 -6.03
CA ASP A 238 12.55 21.28 -5.65
C ASP A 238 11.50 22.36 -5.35
N GLY A 239 10.28 22.19 -5.85
CA GLY A 239 9.18 23.14 -5.68
C GLY A 239 8.37 23.47 -6.95
N ALA A 240 8.70 22.88 -8.09
CA ALA A 240 7.87 22.98 -9.29
C ALA A 240 6.60 22.09 -9.17
N PRO A 241 5.53 22.38 -9.93
CA PRO A 241 4.30 21.60 -9.89
C PRO A 241 4.52 20.13 -10.26
N THR A 242 3.67 19.26 -9.70
CA THR A 242 3.69 17.80 -9.90
C THR A 242 3.47 17.42 -11.37
N LYS A 243 2.86 18.30 -12.16
CA LYS A 243 2.69 18.17 -13.61
C LYS A 243 3.37 19.33 -14.33
N MET A 244 4.06 19.01 -15.43
CA MET A 244 4.65 19.99 -16.34
C MET A 244 3.60 20.58 -17.28
N ASP A 245 3.77 21.86 -17.64
CA ASP A 245 3.02 22.43 -18.74
C ASP A 245 3.29 21.66 -20.05
N PRO A 246 2.36 21.64 -21.02
CA PRO A 246 2.48 20.81 -22.21
C PRO A 246 3.73 21.08 -23.06
N GLN A 247 4.21 22.32 -23.10
CA GLN A 247 5.38 22.69 -23.90
C GLN A 247 6.67 22.18 -23.24
N ALA A 248 6.82 22.43 -21.94
CA ALA A 248 7.91 21.88 -21.13
C ALA A 248 7.91 20.34 -21.17
N ALA A 249 6.75 19.71 -21.00
CA ALA A 249 6.59 18.27 -21.08
C ALA A 249 7.04 17.72 -22.44
N GLY A 250 6.65 18.36 -23.54
CA GLY A 250 7.04 17.96 -24.88
C GLY A 250 8.55 18.08 -25.12
N GLN A 251 9.18 19.15 -24.63
CA GLN A 251 10.64 19.33 -24.72
C GLN A 251 11.39 18.25 -23.94
N SER A 252 11.03 18.05 -22.66
CA SER A 252 11.64 17.02 -21.81
C SER A 252 11.46 15.61 -22.38
N PHE A 253 10.25 15.29 -22.86
CA PHE A 253 9.95 14.00 -23.48
C PHE A 253 10.83 13.76 -24.71
N ASN A 254 10.98 14.76 -25.59
CA ASN A 254 11.79 14.63 -26.80
C ASN A 254 13.28 14.46 -26.49
N SER A 255 13.80 15.12 -25.45
CA SER A 255 15.17 14.92 -24.98
C SER A 255 15.41 13.48 -24.53
N LEU A 256 14.53 12.93 -23.67
CA LEU A 256 14.63 11.55 -23.20
C LEU A 256 14.39 10.53 -24.32
N ALA A 257 13.44 10.78 -25.22
CA ALA A 257 13.22 9.93 -26.39
C ALA A 257 14.45 9.93 -27.31
N GLY A 258 15.11 11.08 -27.49
CA GLY A 258 16.36 11.17 -28.22
C GLY A 258 17.45 10.28 -27.64
N TYR A 259 17.56 10.21 -26.31
CA TYR A 259 18.45 9.30 -25.61
C TYR A 259 18.06 7.82 -25.82
N ILE A 260 16.81 7.45 -25.55
CA ILE A 260 16.34 6.05 -25.67
C ILE A 260 16.45 5.51 -27.10
N PHE A 261 16.18 6.33 -28.11
CA PHE A 261 16.23 5.91 -29.53
C PHE A 261 17.62 6.05 -30.18
N GLY A 262 18.67 6.32 -29.40
CA GLY A 262 20.06 6.33 -29.88
C GLY A 262 20.45 7.58 -30.67
N LYS A 263 19.70 8.68 -30.55
CA LYS A 263 20.07 9.97 -31.17
C LYS A 263 20.96 10.83 -30.26
N ALA A 264 20.86 10.63 -28.96
CA ALA A 264 21.56 11.42 -27.94
C ALA A 264 22.30 10.55 -26.92
N ASN A 265 22.80 9.38 -27.34
CA ASN A 265 23.67 8.54 -26.54
C ASN A 265 24.89 8.08 -27.35
N GLU A 266 25.98 7.80 -26.65
CA GLU A 266 27.20 7.30 -27.26
C GLU A 266 26.98 5.93 -27.90
N GLY A 267 27.46 5.77 -29.14
CA GLY A 267 27.29 4.53 -29.90
C GLY A 267 25.92 4.33 -30.53
N GLY A 268 24.97 5.25 -30.35
CA GLY A 268 23.67 5.22 -31.02
C GLY A 268 22.80 4.01 -30.67
N ALA A 269 22.93 3.51 -29.44
CA ALA A 269 22.24 2.33 -28.96
C ALA A 269 20.74 2.59 -28.80
N LYS A 270 19.90 1.71 -29.35
CA LYS A 270 18.46 1.71 -29.09
C LYS A 270 18.17 0.94 -27.81
N MET A 271 17.38 1.55 -26.93
CA MET A 271 16.99 1.00 -25.63
C MET A 271 15.50 0.62 -25.64
N GLU A 272 15.14 -0.34 -24.79
CA GLU A 272 13.75 -0.75 -24.60
C GLU A 272 12.95 0.35 -23.88
N MET A 273 11.69 0.50 -24.28
CA MET A 273 10.76 1.40 -23.59
C MET A 273 10.25 0.75 -22.31
N THR A 274 10.06 1.56 -21.28
CA THR A 274 9.58 1.14 -19.96
C THR A 274 8.39 1.99 -19.55
N THR A 275 7.79 1.66 -18.41
CA THR A 275 6.71 2.41 -17.77
C THR A 275 6.97 2.48 -16.26
N PRO A 276 6.45 3.48 -15.54
CA PRO A 276 5.82 4.71 -16.02
C PRO A 276 6.85 5.77 -16.42
N VAL A 277 6.36 6.82 -17.08
CA VAL A 277 7.06 8.11 -17.14
C VAL A 277 6.74 8.87 -15.86
N PHE A 278 7.76 9.26 -15.11
CA PHE A 278 7.59 10.06 -13.90
C PHE A 278 7.73 11.55 -14.20
N THR A 279 6.95 12.35 -13.49
CA THR A 279 7.15 13.79 -13.35
C THR A 279 7.22 14.14 -11.87
N ASN A 280 8.32 14.75 -11.43
CA ASN A 280 8.52 15.16 -10.04
C ASN A 280 9.24 16.50 -10.02
N SER A 281 8.66 17.49 -9.35
CA SER A 281 9.30 18.80 -9.16
C SER A 281 9.81 19.45 -10.46
N GLY A 282 9.05 19.31 -11.55
CA GLY A 282 9.44 19.85 -12.85
C GLY A 282 10.57 19.09 -13.56
N ARG A 283 10.92 17.89 -13.09
CA ARG A 283 11.81 16.94 -13.76
C ARG A 283 11.00 15.78 -14.35
N MET A 284 11.39 15.34 -15.55
CA MET A 284 10.81 14.16 -16.19
C MET A 284 11.81 13.02 -16.12
N GLN A 285 11.34 11.82 -15.81
CA GLN A 285 12.18 10.63 -15.75
C GLN A 285 11.58 9.51 -16.60
N PHE A 286 12.44 8.86 -17.39
CA PHE A 286 12.14 7.58 -18.01
C PHE A 286 12.87 6.49 -17.23
N VAL A 287 12.15 5.44 -16.84
CA VAL A 287 12.74 4.24 -16.25
C VAL A 287 13.61 3.56 -17.31
N LEU A 288 14.73 2.98 -16.91
CA LEU A 288 15.62 2.24 -17.80
C LEU A 288 15.60 0.76 -17.42
N SER A 289 15.65 -0.10 -18.45
CA SER A 289 15.54 -1.55 -18.29
C SER A 289 16.69 -2.13 -17.48
N LYS A 290 16.37 -2.70 -16.32
CA LYS A 290 17.34 -3.41 -15.47
C LYS A 290 17.63 -4.82 -15.97
N ASP A 291 16.75 -5.40 -16.79
CA ASP A 291 17.01 -6.67 -17.48
C ASP A 291 18.23 -6.59 -18.42
N LYS A 292 18.55 -5.38 -18.91
CA LYS A 292 19.67 -5.13 -19.82
C LYS A 292 20.85 -4.40 -19.19
N TYR A 293 20.60 -3.56 -18.19
CA TYR A 293 21.64 -2.71 -17.58
C TYR A 293 21.59 -2.81 -16.05
N GLU A 294 22.70 -3.27 -15.46
CA GLU A 294 22.78 -3.51 -14.02
C GLU A 294 22.99 -2.22 -13.20
N SER A 295 23.66 -1.22 -13.79
CA SER A 295 24.09 0.00 -13.10
C SER A 295 24.29 1.17 -14.06
N VAL A 296 24.38 2.39 -13.51
CA VAL A 296 24.53 3.63 -14.30
C VAL A 296 25.78 3.61 -15.18
N ASP A 297 26.90 3.05 -14.73
CA ASP A 297 28.16 2.97 -15.50
C ASP A 297 28.08 2.03 -16.71
N LYS A 298 27.06 1.17 -16.78
CA LYS A 298 26.81 0.28 -17.93
C LYS A 298 25.87 0.88 -18.95
N LEU A 299 25.26 2.03 -18.65
CA LEU A 299 24.40 2.74 -19.60
C LEU A 299 25.24 3.42 -20.69
N PRO A 300 24.75 3.48 -21.95
CA PRO A 300 25.34 4.35 -22.96
C PRO A 300 25.40 5.79 -22.45
N ALA A 301 26.57 6.41 -22.45
CA ALA A 301 26.68 7.79 -21.95
C ALA A 301 25.80 8.74 -22.78
N SER A 302 25.12 9.68 -22.12
CA SER A 302 24.34 10.70 -22.82
C SER A 302 25.27 11.69 -23.53
N THR A 303 24.98 12.00 -24.80
CA THR A 303 25.66 13.09 -25.52
C THR A 303 24.96 14.44 -25.32
N SER A 304 23.85 14.47 -24.58
CA SER A 304 23.11 15.69 -24.22
C SER A 304 23.39 16.07 -22.78
N ALA A 305 23.91 17.28 -22.55
CA ALA A 305 24.14 17.81 -21.21
C ALA A 305 22.84 17.98 -20.39
N ALA A 306 21.67 18.05 -21.06
CA ALA A 306 20.37 18.18 -20.40
C ALA A 306 19.82 16.85 -19.85
N VAL A 307 20.42 15.70 -20.22
CA VAL A 307 19.98 14.38 -19.75
C VAL A 307 21.01 13.84 -18.76
N GLU A 308 20.54 13.56 -17.55
CA GLU A 308 21.32 12.94 -16.49
C GLU A 308 20.88 11.49 -16.31
N LEU A 309 21.85 10.59 -16.12
CA LEU A 309 21.62 9.19 -15.81
C LEU A 309 21.87 8.99 -14.32
N LYS A 310 20.91 8.39 -13.61
CA LYS A 310 21.03 8.17 -12.18
C LYS A 310 20.31 6.90 -11.74
N GLU A 311 20.65 6.46 -10.55
CA GLU A 311 19.94 5.40 -9.84
C GLU A 311 19.07 6.04 -8.76
N GLU A 312 17.76 5.76 -8.81
CA GLU A 312 16.85 6.06 -7.72
C GLU A 312 16.97 4.92 -6.70
N SER A 313 17.21 5.26 -5.43
CA SER A 313 17.47 4.28 -4.37
C SER A 313 16.25 3.46 -3.96
N GLY A 314 15.05 3.84 -4.41
CA GLY A 314 13.79 3.23 -4.00
C GLY A 314 13.39 3.65 -2.58
N GLY A 315 12.81 2.72 -1.82
CA GLY A 315 12.35 2.96 -0.44
C GLY A 315 10.84 2.85 -0.28
N MET A 316 10.31 3.47 0.79
CA MET A 316 8.88 3.40 1.14
C MET A 316 8.09 4.56 0.53
N PHE A 317 7.02 4.22 -0.16
CA PHE A 317 6.13 5.17 -0.80
C PHE A 317 4.67 4.82 -0.57
N ILE A 318 3.82 5.83 -0.54
CA ILE A 318 2.38 5.67 -0.72
C ILE A 318 2.02 5.96 -2.17
N ALA A 319 1.11 5.18 -2.74
CA ALA A 319 0.68 5.33 -4.12
C ALA A 319 -0.85 5.30 -4.22
N LYS A 320 -1.42 6.27 -4.94
CA LYS A 320 -2.86 6.33 -5.25
C LYS A 320 -3.08 6.36 -6.76
N LYS A 321 -3.84 5.39 -7.25
CA LYS A 321 -4.24 5.28 -8.64
C LYS A 321 -5.41 6.21 -8.98
N PHE A 322 -5.39 6.75 -10.19
CA PHE A 322 -6.53 7.44 -10.80
C PHE A 322 -6.53 7.27 -12.34
N SER A 323 -7.71 7.37 -12.94
CA SER A 323 -7.91 7.27 -14.39
C SER A 323 -8.16 8.63 -15.03
N GLY A 324 -8.16 8.69 -16.36
CA GLY A 324 -8.40 9.90 -17.12
C GLY A 324 -7.13 10.57 -17.64
N ILE A 325 -7.27 11.83 -18.04
CA ILE A 325 -6.15 12.67 -18.46
C ILE A 325 -5.53 13.28 -17.20
N ALA A 326 -4.23 13.05 -16.99
CA ALA A 326 -3.49 13.62 -15.87
C ALA A 326 -3.18 15.11 -16.11
N THR A 327 -4.19 15.96 -15.92
CA THR A 327 -4.02 17.43 -15.84
C THR A 327 -3.39 17.82 -14.51
N ASP A 328 -2.83 19.03 -14.43
CA ASP A 328 -2.28 19.59 -13.19
C ASP A 328 -3.33 19.58 -12.07
N GLU A 329 -4.57 19.94 -12.38
CA GLU A 329 -5.68 19.93 -11.43
C GLU A 329 -5.96 18.51 -10.90
N ALA A 330 -6.11 17.54 -11.81
CA ALA A 330 -6.38 16.14 -11.42
C ALA A 330 -5.24 15.56 -10.57
N ALA A 331 -3.99 15.79 -10.96
CA ALA A 331 -2.82 15.34 -10.22
C ALA A 331 -2.75 15.98 -8.82
N ASN A 332 -2.96 17.30 -8.73
CA ASN A 332 -2.94 18.03 -7.47
C ASN A 332 -4.08 17.60 -6.54
N ASP A 333 -5.26 17.31 -7.07
CA ASP A 333 -6.40 16.88 -6.25
C ASP A 333 -6.19 15.47 -5.70
N VAL A 334 -5.66 14.54 -6.50
CA VAL A 334 -5.27 13.20 -6.04
C VAL A 334 -4.14 13.28 -5.01
N GLU A 335 -3.15 14.16 -5.21
CA GLU A 335 -2.08 14.39 -4.23
C GLU A 335 -2.63 14.87 -2.88
N LYS A 336 -3.50 15.90 -2.88
CA LYS A 336 -4.14 16.41 -1.65
C LYS A 336 -4.91 15.31 -0.93
N GLN A 337 -5.67 14.50 -1.68
CA GLN A 337 -6.39 13.37 -1.12
C GLN A 337 -5.44 12.34 -0.50
N LEU A 338 -4.38 11.96 -1.22
CA LEU A 338 -3.41 10.97 -0.75
C LEU A 338 -2.70 11.43 0.53
N ARG A 339 -2.29 12.70 0.61
CA ARG A 339 -1.70 13.28 1.83
C ARG A 339 -2.70 13.29 3.00
N LYS A 340 -3.99 13.59 2.72
CA LYS A 340 -5.05 13.53 3.73
C LYS A 340 -5.28 12.11 4.26
N PHE A 341 -5.29 11.10 3.37
CA PHE A 341 -5.44 9.71 3.77
C PHE A 341 -4.22 9.20 4.56
N ALA A 342 -3.01 9.56 4.12
CA ALA A 342 -1.79 9.26 4.87
C ALA A 342 -1.85 9.82 6.29
N ALA A 343 -2.27 11.09 6.44
CA ALA A 343 -2.42 11.71 7.76
C ALA A 343 -3.51 11.04 8.62
N ARG A 344 -4.64 10.63 8.02
CA ARG A 344 -5.70 9.85 8.69
C ARG A 344 -5.13 8.56 9.29
N ASP A 345 -4.24 7.90 8.56
CA ASP A 345 -3.69 6.59 8.92
C ASP A 345 -2.36 6.68 9.67
N GLY A 346 -1.95 7.89 10.11
CA GLY A 346 -0.74 8.10 10.91
C GLY A 346 0.59 8.07 10.13
N LEU A 347 0.55 8.09 8.80
CA LEU A 347 1.73 8.11 7.94
C LEU A 347 2.24 9.53 7.69
N GLN A 348 3.55 9.70 7.79
CA GLN A 348 4.26 10.94 7.52
C GLN A 348 4.86 10.91 6.12
N THR A 349 4.34 11.76 5.24
CA THR A 349 4.92 11.95 3.90
C THR A 349 6.21 12.75 3.99
N SER A 350 7.26 12.29 3.32
CA SER A 350 8.57 12.93 3.26
C SER A 350 8.88 13.33 1.83
N GLY A 351 8.78 14.61 1.49
CA GLY A 351 9.19 15.13 0.18
C GLY A 351 8.07 15.35 -0.85
N PRO A 352 8.45 15.71 -2.10
CA PRO A 352 7.52 16.03 -3.17
C PRO A 352 6.81 14.78 -3.69
N ALA A 353 5.64 15.00 -4.30
CA ALA A 353 4.92 13.95 -4.99
C ALA A 353 5.47 13.76 -6.41
N ALA A 354 5.45 12.52 -6.89
CA ALA A 354 5.69 12.17 -8.28
C ALA A 354 4.38 11.75 -8.95
N LEU A 355 4.12 12.28 -10.14
CA LEU A 355 3.11 11.77 -11.05
C LEU A 355 3.72 10.65 -11.91
N ALA A 356 3.12 9.47 -11.87
CA ALA A 356 3.47 8.33 -12.70
C ALA A 356 2.41 8.12 -13.80
N GLN A 357 2.81 8.21 -15.07
CA GLN A 357 1.94 8.01 -16.21
C GLN A 357 2.35 6.75 -16.97
N TYR A 358 1.44 5.79 -17.11
CA TYR A 358 1.76 4.48 -17.66
C TYR A 358 1.45 4.38 -19.16
N ASN A 359 0.33 4.96 -19.58
CA ASN A 359 -0.17 4.76 -20.93
C ASN A 359 0.24 5.88 -21.88
N ASP A 360 0.33 5.52 -23.16
CA ASP A 360 0.57 6.46 -24.25
C ASP A 360 -0.65 7.40 -24.49
N PRO A 361 -0.44 8.52 -25.20
CA PRO A 361 -1.50 9.49 -25.48
C PRO A 361 -2.66 8.98 -26.35
N PHE A 362 -2.55 7.83 -27.02
CA PHE A 362 -3.61 7.24 -27.85
C PHE A 362 -4.49 6.25 -27.08
N THR A 363 -4.05 5.76 -25.92
CA THR A 363 -4.88 4.94 -25.03
C THR A 363 -6.14 5.73 -24.61
N ASN A 364 -7.31 5.08 -24.59
CA ASN A 364 -8.57 5.71 -24.15
C ASN A 364 -8.40 6.32 -22.74
N PRO A 365 -8.68 7.63 -22.54
CA PRO A 365 -8.51 8.29 -21.25
C PRO A 365 -9.11 7.56 -20.05
N LEU A 366 -10.30 6.95 -20.19
CA LEU A 366 -10.96 6.25 -19.10
C LEU A 366 -10.23 4.98 -18.66
N LEU A 367 -9.42 4.41 -19.55
CA LEU A 367 -8.62 3.22 -19.32
C LEU A 367 -7.17 3.55 -18.94
N ARG A 368 -6.76 4.82 -18.96
CA ARG A 368 -5.39 5.18 -18.58
C ARG A 368 -5.19 4.98 -17.09
N ARG A 369 -4.08 4.34 -16.72
CA ARG A 369 -3.54 4.28 -15.37
C ARG A 369 -2.60 5.47 -15.17
N ASN A 370 -2.92 6.29 -14.17
CA ASN A 370 -2.00 7.27 -13.61
C ASN A 370 -1.91 7.04 -12.10
N GLU A 371 -0.80 7.43 -11.49
CA GLU A 371 -0.64 7.35 -10.04
C GLU A 371 0.03 8.60 -9.49
N ILE A 372 -0.36 9.01 -8.29
CA ILE A 372 0.44 9.91 -7.47
C ILE A 372 1.18 9.07 -6.45
N ILE A 373 2.49 9.28 -6.35
CA ILE A 373 3.39 8.53 -5.48
C ILE A 373 4.12 9.52 -4.58
N ILE A 374 4.15 9.26 -3.27
CA ILE A 374 4.75 10.17 -2.28
C ILE A 374 5.64 9.34 -1.34
N PRO A 375 6.89 9.74 -1.08
CA PRO A 375 7.73 9.01 -0.12
C PRO A 375 7.17 9.15 1.30
N VAL A 376 7.40 8.13 2.14
CA VAL A 376 7.03 8.15 3.57
C VAL A 376 8.19 7.75 4.46
N SER A 377 8.27 8.35 5.66
CA SER A 377 9.44 8.21 6.54
C SER A 377 9.24 7.34 7.77
N ASN A 378 7.99 7.05 8.16
CA ASN A 378 7.67 6.39 9.43
C ASN A 378 6.85 5.10 9.25
N PHE A 379 6.78 4.55 8.04
CA PHE A 379 6.10 3.28 7.84
C PHE A 379 6.96 2.14 8.40
N GLU A 380 6.43 1.50 9.44
CA GLU A 380 6.91 0.24 9.97
C GLU A 380 5.79 -0.80 9.82
N MET A 381 6.18 -2.06 9.68
CA MET A 381 5.27 -3.14 9.34
C MET A 381 4.45 -3.62 10.54
#